data_AF-H0E4D2-F1
#
_entry.id   AF-H0E4D2-F1
#
_cell.length_a   1.000
_cell.length_b   1.000
_cell.length_c   1.000
_cell.angle_alpha   90.00
_cell.angle_beta   90.00
_cell.angle_gamma   90.00
#
_symmetry.space_group_name_H-M   'P 1'
#
loop_
_entity.id
_entity.type
_entity.pdbx_description
1 polymer ?
#
loop_
_entity_poly.entity_id
_entity_poly.type
_entity_poly.pdbx_seq_one_letter_code
_entity_poly.pdbx_strand_id
1 'polypeptide(L)'
;MDLQDPRAVTRFARNPRIARVCSDLHFGQELGEGIRRIFDEMRQAGLVDPAYRQTSGSVELTLLAEPVDRELEARLPGHARAITSALRQAGRLSTGEVTDLLGLSRPVVQRELAALREAGVIEWVGKSPRDPRAFWRITPPT
;
A
#
# COMPACT_ATOMS: atom_id res chain seq x y z
N MET A 1 -9.54 -4.54 -16.59
CA MET A 1 -9.41 -5.17 -15.27
C MET A 1 -8.41 -4.35 -14.50
N ASP A 2 -8.85 -3.73 -13.41
CA ASP A 2 -7.98 -2.92 -12.58
C ASP A 2 -6.97 -3.83 -11.86
N LEU A 3 -5.69 -3.73 -12.23
CA LEU A 3 -4.59 -4.49 -11.65
C LEU A 3 -4.20 -3.96 -10.26
N GLN A 4 -4.88 -2.91 -9.76
CA GLN A 4 -4.54 -2.25 -8.50
C GLN A 4 -5.09 -2.95 -7.25
N ASP A 5 -6.19 -3.71 -7.34
CA ASP A 5 -6.70 -4.47 -6.19
C ASP A 5 -6.34 -5.97 -6.30
N PRO A 6 -5.28 -6.44 -5.61
CA PRO A 6 -4.88 -7.83 -5.66
C PRO A 6 -5.95 -8.78 -5.09
N ARG A 7 -6.92 -8.30 -4.31
CA ARG A 7 -8.00 -9.09 -3.71
C ARG A 7 -9.16 -9.38 -4.67
N ALA A 8 -9.31 -8.56 -5.72
CA ALA A 8 -10.43 -8.64 -6.66
C ALA A 8 -10.15 -9.55 -7.88
N VAL A 9 -8.90 -9.99 -8.05
CA VAL A 9 -8.47 -10.75 -9.22
C VAL A 9 -8.44 -12.24 -8.90
N THR A 10 -9.30 -13.01 -9.58
CA THR A 10 -9.24 -14.48 -9.57
C THR A 10 -7.96 -14.94 -10.24
N ARG A 11 -7.12 -15.69 -9.51
CA ARG A 11 -5.84 -16.19 -10.00
C ARG A 11 -5.81 -17.71 -9.97
N PHE A 12 -5.28 -18.28 -11.05
CA PHE A 12 -5.01 -19.70 -11.14
C PHE A 12 -3.54 -19.98 -10.85
N ALA A 13 -3.27 -21.15 -10.28
CA ALA A 13 -1.90 -21.60 -10.04
C ALA A 13 -1.13 -21.70 -11.37
N ARG A 14 0.08 -21.10 -11.44
CA ARG A 14 0.97 -21.26 -12.60
C ARG A 14 1.35 -22.72 -12.85
N ASN A 15 1.47 -23.51 -11.78
CA ASN A 15 1.69 -24.96 -11.85
C ASN A 15 0.63 -25.69 -11.03
N PRO A 16 -0.39 -26.29 -11.66
CA PRO A 16 -1.48 -26.97 -10.96
C PRO A 16 -1.04 -28.24 -10.22
N ARG A 17 0.06 -28.88 -10.64
CA ARG A 17 0.58 -30.08 -9.96
C ARG A 17 1.17 -29.73 -8.59
N ILE A 18 1.96 -28.65 -8.52
CA ILE A 18 2.50 -28.16 -7.25
C ILE A 18 1.35 -27.71 -6.33
N ALA A 19 0.40 -26.94 -6.87
CA ALA A 19 -0.74 -26.47 -6.07
C ALA A 19 -1.55 -27.63 -5.48
N ARG A 20 -1.75 -28.71 -6.24
CA ARG A 20 -2.44 -29.90 -5.74
C ARG A 20 -1.68 -30.55 -4.58
N VAL A 21 -0.38 -30.79 -4.72
CA VAL A 21 0.44 -31.34 -3.64
C VAL A 21 0.38 -30.47 -2.38
N CYS A 22 0.46 -29.15 -2.52
CA CYS A 22 0.33 -28.23 -1.38
C CYS A 22 -1.05 -28.28 -0.72
N SER A 23 -2.12 -28.50 -1.49
CA SER A 23 -3.48 -28.66 -0.97
C SER A 23 -3.66 -30.01 -0.26
N ASP A 24 -3.15 -31.09 -0.85
CA ASP A 24 -3.17 -32.43 -0.27
C ASP A 24 -2.39 -32.49 1.07
N LEU A 25 -1.32 -31.70 1.19
CA LEU A 25 -0.53 -31.52 2.42
C LEU A 25 -1.10 -30.46 3.40
N HIS A 26 -2.25 -29.87 3.09
CA HIS A 26 -2.90 -28.83 3.89
C HIS A 26 -2.07 -27.54 4.11
N PHE A 27 -1.13 -27.26 3.19
CA PHE A 27 -0.42 -25.97 3.15
C PHE A 27 -1.24 -24.87 2.45
N GLY A 28 -2.24 -25.25 1.65
CA GLY A 28 -3.17 -24.34 1.01
C GLY A 28 -4.63 -24.74 1.27
N GLN A 29 -5.52 -23.76 1.32
CA GLN A 29 -6.97 -23.95 1.47
C GLN A 29 -7.65 -23.67 0.12
N GLU A 30 -8.50 -22.63 0.03
CA GLU A 30 -9.27 -22.33 -1.17
C GLU A 30 -8.48 -21.53 -2.21
N LEU A 31 -8.80 -21.72 -3.50
CA LEU A 31 -8.16 -21.00 -4.60
C LEU A 31 -8.45 -19.49 -4.48
N GLY A 32 -7.39 -18.70 -4.32
CA GLY A 32 -7.49 -17.24 -4.26
C GLY A 32 -7.79 -16.67 -2.87
N GLU A 33 -7.97 -17.52 -1.84
CA GLU A 33 -8.18 -17.07 -0.46
C GLU A 33 -6.93 -16.39 0.11
N GLY A 34 -5.75 -16.95 -0.14
CA GLY A 34 -4.51 -16.58 0.55
C GLY A 34 -4.21 -15.08 0.53
N ILE A 35 -4.41 -14.39 -0.60
CA ILE A 35 -4.20 -12.94 -0.70
C ILE A 35 -5.20 -12.21 0.19
N ARG A 36 -6.51 -12.49 0.03
CA ARG A 36 -7.55 -11.85 0.85
C ARG A 36 -7.29 -12.06 2.33
N ARG A 37 -6.96 -13.29 2.72
CA ARG A 37 -6.68 -13.65 4.10
C ARG A 37 -5.47 -12.90 4.66
N ILE A 38 -4.36 -12.78 3.93
CA ILE A 38 -3.21 -11.99 4.38
C ILE A 38 -3.62 -10.54 4.70
N PHE A 39 -4.42 -9.92 3.80
CA PHE A 39 -4.96 -8.58 4.04
C PHE A 39 -5.88 -8.53 5.27
N ASP A 40 -6.79 -9.51 5.42
CA ASP A 40 -7.73 -9.56 6.53
C ASP A 40 -7.02 -9.76 7.88
N GLU A 41 -6.04 -10.66 7.94
CA GLU A 41 -5.25 -10.97 9.15
C GLU A 41 -4.39 -9.78 9.58
N MET A 42 -3.69 -9.13 8.64
CA MET A 42 -2.93 -7.91 8.95
C MET A 42 -3.84 -6.80 9.47
N ARG A 43 -5.01 -6.62 8.86
CA ARG A 43 -6.00 -5.69 9.39
C ARG A 43 -6.46 -6.11 10.79
N GLN A 44 -6.83 -7.37 11.03
CA GLN A 44 -7.27 -7.82 12.35
C GLN A 44 -6.20 -7.58 13.42
N ALA A 45 -4.92 -7.76 13.07
CA ALA A 45 -3.77 -7.47 13.91
C ALA A 45 -3.47 -5.96 14.10
N GLY A 46 -4.21 -5.06 13.43
CA GLY A 46 -3.98 -3.62 13.51
C GLY A 46 -2.74 -3.14 12.76
N LEU A 47 -2.27 -3.91 11.78
CA LEU A 47 -1.10 -3.62 10.97
C LEU A 47 -1.48 -2.95 9.64
N VAL A 48 -0.48 -2.33 9.02
CA VAL A 48 -0.58 -1.77 7.65
C VAL A 48 -0.99 -2.86 6.67
N ASP A 49 -1.85 -2.52 5.71
CA ASP A 49 -2.20 -3.43 4.60
C ASP A 49 -0.91 -3.90 3.86
N PRO A 50 -0.84 -5.18 3.44
CA PRO A 50 0.32 -5.70 2.73
C PRO A 50 0.56 -4.98 1.40
N ALA A 51 1.83 -4.71 1.07
CA ALA A 51 2.20 -4.16 -0.22
C ALA A 51 2.33 -5.30 -1.25
N TYR A 52 1.56 -5.24 -2.33
CA TYR A 52 1.62 -6.24 -3.39
C TYR A 52 2.00 -5.57 -4.71
N ARG A 53 3.15 -5.97 -5.28
CA ARG A 53 3.63 -5.45 -6.55
C ARG A 53 3.86 -6.58 -7.53
N GLN A 54 3.23 -6.49 -8.70
CA GLN A 54 3.38 -7.46 -9.78
C GLN A 54 4.10 -6.83 -10.97
N THR A 55 5.16 -7.48 -11.43
CA THR A 55 5.83 -7.17 -12.70
C THR A 55 5.48 -8.23 -13.75
N SER A 56 6.02 -8.10 -14.96
CA SER A 56 5.85 -9.11 -16.02
C SER A 56 6.43 -10.49 -15.65
N GLY A 57 7.45 -10.54 -14.77
CA GLY A 57 8.15 -11.78 -14.41
C GLY A 57 8.06 -12.17 -12.94
N SER A 58 7.76 -11.23 -12.04
CA SER A 58 7.82 -11.44 -10.59
C SER A 58 6.60 -10.90 -9.85
N VAL A 59 6.44 -11.41 -8.63
CA VAL A 59 5.51 -10.87 -7.64
C VAL A 59 6.32 -10.61 -6.39
N GLU A 60 6.13 -9.43 -5.81
CA GLU A 60 6.72 -9.01 -4.55
C GLU A 60 5.58 -8.74 -3.56
N LEU A 61 5.67 -9.34 -2.38
CA LEU A 61 4.75 -9.15 -1.27
C LEU A 61 5.56 -8.68 -0.05
N THR A 62 5.26 -7.49 0.45
CA THR A 62 5.90 -6.93 1.64
C THR A 62 4.88 -6.83 2.77
N LEU A 63 5.19 -7.48 3.90
CA LEU A 63 4.39 -7.45 5.13
C LEU A 63 5.12 -6.59 6.16
N LEU A 64 4.61 -5.38 6.40
CA LEU A 64 5.19 -4.49 7.40
C LEU A 64 4.54 -4.75 8.76
N ALA A 65 5.34 -5.02 9.78
CA ALA A 65 4.89 -5.14 11.17
C ALA A 65 4.69 -3.76 11.83
N GLU A 66 4.18 -2.80 11.07
CA GLU A 66 3.97 -1.44 11.53
C GLU A 66 2.50 -1.28 11.97
N PRO A 67 2.24 -0.81 13.20
CA PRO A 67 0.88 -0.53 13.65
C PRO A 67 0.24 0.62 12.88
N VAL A 68 -1.08 0.55 12.73
CA VAL A 68 -1.89 1.60 12.13
C VAL A 68 -2.82 2.21 13.17
N ASP A 69 -2.83 3.54 13.25
CA ASP A 69 -3.90 4.27 13.91
C ASP A 69 -5.17 4.21 13.03
N ARG A 70 -6.02 3.23 13.36
CA ARG A 70 -7.27 2.94 12.65
C ARG A 70 -8.29 4.06 12.75
N GLU A 71 -8.29 4.81 13.83
CA GLU A 71 -9.23 5.91 14.02
C GLU A 71 -8.86 7.09 13.12
N LEU A 72 -7.56 7.39 13.05
CA LEU A 72 -7.02 8.35 12.10
C LEU A 72 -7.29 7.91 10.65
N GLU A 73 -7.01 6.66 10.31
CA GLU A 73 -7.18 6.16 8.94
C GLU A 73 -8.66 6.10 8.50
N ALA A 74 -9.58 5.75 9.39
CA ALA A 74 -11.02 5.78 9.12
C ALA A 74 -11.50 7.21 8.81
N ARG A 75 -10.90 8.22 9.44
CA ARG A 75 -11.23 9.64 9.21
C ARG A 75 -10.60 10.24 7.95
N LEU A 76 -9.59 9.58 7.37
CA LEU A 76 -8.96 10.04 6.13
C LEU A 76 -9.90 9.87 4.92
N PRO A 77 -10.06 10.90 4.07
CA PRO A 77 -10.72 10.78 2.76
C PRO A 77 -10.06 9.71 1.87
N GLY A 78 -10.78 9.19 0.87
CA GLY A 78 -10.30 8.10 0.00
C GLY A 78 -8.94 8.37 -0.65
N HIS A 79 -8.69 9.59 -1.14
CA HIS A 79 -7.39 9.97 -1.71
C HIS A 79 -6.27 10.04 -0.67
N ALA A 80 -6.56 10.53 0.54
CA ALA A 80 -5.58 10.60 1.62
C ALA A 80 -5.10 9.21 2.03
N ARG A 81 -6.01 8.21 2.12
CA ARG A 81 -5.63 6.81 2.36
C ARG A 81 -4.72 6.25 1.26
N ALA A 82 -5.05 6.53 -0.01
CA ALA A 82 -4.24 6.08 -1.14
C ALA A 82 -2.81 6.66 -1.10
N ILE A 83 -2.67 7.95 -0.74
CA ILE A 83 -1.37 8.62 -0.60
C ILE A 83 -0.57 8.02 0.57
N THR A 84 -1.19 7.82 1.73
CA THR A 84 -0.51 7.22 2.90
C THR A 84 -0.05 5.79 2.59
N SER A 85 -0.88 4.99 1.93
CA SER A 85 -0.50 3.64 1.49
C SER A 85 0.68 3.68 0.52
N ALA A 86 0.64 4.55 -0.49
CA ALA A 86 1.74 4.73 -1.45
C ALA A 86 3.06 5.12 -0.75
N LEU A 87 3.02 6.04 0.22
CA LEU A 87 4.18 6.46 0.98
C LEU A 87 4.76 5.36 1.88
N ARG A 88 3.91 4.55 2.52
CA ARG A 88 4.35 3.37 3.28
C ARG A 88 5.08 2.36 2.40
N GLN A 89 4.56 2.11 1.19
CA GLN A 89 5.12 1.15 0.26
C GLN A 89 6.47 1.60 -0.33
N ALA A 90 6.54 2.85 -0.78
CA ALA A 90 7.75 3.39 -1.40
C ALA A 90 8.79 3.89 -0.37
N GLY A 91 8.39 4.07 0.88
CA GLY A 91 9.17 4.69 1.96
C GLY A 91 9.30 6.21 1.81
N ARG A 92 9.52 6.71 0.58
CA ARG A 92 9.50 8.14 0.24
C ARG A 92 9.01 8.38 -1.17
N LEU A 93 8.29 9.48 -1.39
CA LEU A 93 7.85 9.93 -2.72
C LEU A 93 7.90 11.45 -2.84
N SER A 94 8.32 11.97 -3.98
CA SER A 94 8.09 13.37 -4.37
C SER A 94 6.62 13.62 -4.71
N THR A 95 6.19 14.88 -4.72
CA THR A 95 4.82 15.23 -5.15
C THR A 95 4.53 14.76 -6.59
N GLY A 96 5.54 14.78 -7.47
CA GLY A 96 5.42 14.29 -8.85
C GLY A 96 5.15 12.78 -8.88
N GLU A 97 5.96 12.01 -8.16
CA GLU A 97 5.78 10.55 -8.08
C GLU A 97 4.43 10.16 -7.49
N VAL A 98 3.91 10.89 -6.48
CA VAL A 98 2.55 10.66 -5.95
C VAL A 98 1.48 10.94 -7.02
N THR A 99 1.66 12.00 -7.81
CA THR A 99 0.75 12.38 -8.90
C THR A 99 0.71 11.28 -9.96
N ASP A 100 1.88 10.83 -10.39
CA ASP A 100 2.03 9.81 -11.45
C ASP A 100 1.52 8.45 -10.98
N LEU A 101 1.83 8.05 -9.75
CA LEU A 101 1.43 6.75 -9.19
C LEU A 101 -0.09 6.63 -9.03
N LEU A 102 -0.75 7.69 -8.56
CA LEU A 102 -2.17 7.66 -8.24
C LEU A 102 -3.07 8.18 -9.37
N GLY A 103 -2.49 8.72 -10.45
CA GLY A 103 -3.24 9.33 -11.56
C GLY A 103 -4.09 10.53 -11.14
N LEU A 104 -3.76 11.16 -10.00
CA LEU A 104 -4.48 12.31 -9.47
C LEU A 104 -3.91 13.61 -10.04
N SER A 105 -4.72 14.67 -10.12
CA SER A 105 -4.20 15.97 -10.53
C SER A 105 -3.32 16.58 -9.44
N ARG A 106 -2.28 17.32 -9.86
CA ARG A 106 -1.33 17.96 -8.94
C ARG A 106 -1.97 18.84 -7.86
N PRO A 107 -3.03 19.64 -8.14
CA PRO A 107 -3.74 20.40 -7.11
C PRO A 107 -4.41 19.52 -6.06
N VAL A 108 -5.01 18.39 -6.46
CA VAL A 108 -5.63 17.43 -5.53
C VAL A 108 -4.55 16.83 -4.63
N VAL A 109 -3.45 16.34 -5.23
CA VAL A 109 -2.33 15.75 -4.48
C VAL A 109 -1.76 16.75 -3.47
N GLN A 110 -1.54 18.00 -3.87
CA GLN A 110 -1.02 19.04 -2.95
C GLN A 110 -1.97 19.32 -1.78
N ARG A 111 -3.28 19.40 -2.05
CA ARG A 111 -4.29 19.60 -1.01
C ARG A 111 -4.30 18.43 0.00
N GLU A 112 -4.30 17.20 -0.49
CA GLU A 112 -4.30 16.01 0.38
C GLU A 112 -2.99 15.89 1.18
N LEU A 113 -1.83 16.14 0.55
CA LEU A 113 -0.53 16.13 1.23
C LEU A 113 -0.46 17.20 2.33
N ALA A 114 -1.03 18.38 2.09
CA ALA A 114 -1.11 19.44 3.10
C ALA A 114 -1.98 19.00 4.30
N ALA A 115 -3.16 18.44 4.04
CA ALA A 115 -4.05 17.97 5.10
C ALA A 115 -3.42 16.82 5.91
N LEU A 116 -2.78 15.86 5.24
CA LEU A 116 -2.06 14.76 5.90
C LEU A 116 -0.89 15.25 6.76
N ARG A 117 -0.17 16.28 6.29
CA ARG A 117 0.91 16.91 7.04
C ARG A 117 0.39 17.65 8.27
N GLU A 118 -0.69 18.41 8.14
CA GLU A 118 -1.34 19.10 9.26
C GLU A 118 -1.84 18.10 10.32
N ALA A 119 -2.33 16.94 9.88
CA ALA A 119 -2.72 15.84 10.76
C ALA A 119 -1.54 15.06 11.37
N GLY A 120 -0.29 15.40 11.03
CA GLY A 120 0.90 14.72 11.53
C GLY A 120 1.16 13.33 10.96
N VAL A 121 0.38 12.88 9.97
CA VAL A 121 0.47 11.53 9.37
C VAL A 121 1.74 11.39 8.53
N ILE A 122 2.11 12.47 7.84
CA ILE A 122 3.26 12.51 6.94
C ILE A 122 4.10 13.75 7.21
N GLU A 123 5.37 13.68 6.83
CA GLU A 123 6.27 14.81 6.88
C GLU A 123 6.90 15.10 5.51
N TRP A 124 7.17 16.38 5.27
CA TRP A 124 7.93 16.85 4.13
C TRP A 124 9.40 17.00 4.52
N VAL A 125 10.28 16.39 3.73
CA VAL A 125 11.74 16.44 3.93
C VAL A 125 12.36 17.16 2.74
N GLY A 126 12.98 18.31 2.99
CA GLY A 126 13.72 19.08 1.99
C GLY A 126 14.39 20.31 2.61
N LYS A 127 15.35 20.90 1.88
CA LYS A 127 16.12 22.06 2.36
C LYS A 127 15.47 23.41 2.01
N SER A 128 14.63 23.44 0.99
CA SER A 128 13.92 24.66 0.54
C SER A 128 12.65 24.29 -0.24
N PRO A 129 11.67 25.22 -0.40
CA PRO A 129 10.44 24.95 -1.15
C PRO A 129 10.64 24.55 -2.62
N ARG A 130 11.82 24.85 -3.20
CA ARG A 130 12.21 24.48 -4.57
C ARG A 130 13.29 23.40 -4.61
N ASP A 131 13.54 22.72 -3.50
CA ASP A 131 14.55 21.66 -3.45
C ASP A 131 14.11 20.50 -4.37
N PRO A 132 14.87 20.19 -5.45
CA PRO A 132 14.53 19.11 -6.36
C PRO A 132 14.64 17.72 -5.70
N ARG A 133 15.29 17.63 -4.54
CA ARG A 133 15.40 16.40 -3.75
C ARG A 133 14.36 16.31 -2.64
N ALA A 134 13.39 17.23 -2.60
CA ALA A 134 12.35 17.20 -1.60
C ALA A 134 11.41 16.01 -1.80
N PHE A 135 11.05 15.35 -0.70
CA PHE A 135 10.14 14.21 -0.70
C PHE A 135 9.24 14.20 0.53
N TRP A 136 8.22 13.37 0.46
CA TRP A 136 7.29 13.07 1.54
C TRP A 136 7.59 11.66 2.06
N ARG A 137 7.38 11.45 3.35
CA ARG A 137 7.41 10.12 3.99
C ARG A 137 6.39 10.06 5.12
N ILE A 138 6.06 8.86 5.56
CA ILE A 138 5.27 8.66 6.79
C ILE A 138 6.05 9.20 7.98
N THR A 139 5.35 9.91 8.87
CA THR A 139 5.92 10.34 10.14
C THR A 139 6.22 9.10 10.99
N PRO A 140 7.46 8.87 11.44
CA PRO A 140 7.76 7.74 12.30
C PRO A 140 7.01 7.87 13.64
N PRO A 141 6.55 6.75 14.24
CA PRO A 141 5.95 6.77 15.56
C PRO A 141 6.97 7.32 16.58
N THR A 142 6.49 8.20 17.47
CA THR A 142 7.29 8.80 18.55
C THR A 142 7.38 7.85 19.74
#